data_AF-A0A1B8ZNA5-F1
#
_entry.id   AF-A0A1B8ZNA5-F1
#
_cell.length_a   1.000
_cell.length_b   1.000
_cell.length_c   1.000
_cell.angle_alpha   90.00
_cell.angle_beta   90.00
_cell.angle_gamma   90.00
#
_symmetry.space_group_name_H-M   'P 1'
#
loop_
_entity.id
_entity.type
_entity.pdbx_description
1 polymer ?
#
loop_
_entity_poly.entity_id
_entity_poly.type
_entity_poly.pdbx_seq_one_letter_code
_entity_poly.pdbx_strand_id
1 'polypeptide(L)'
;MNQTKIISRILFYICSLLSAGYLMTVLYSLFCLVTGYSIMPYNEGKYLHINLPFTEQPFLNIENNYPYMIFSFLLVLTTYGIFFWFSAKVFRVFFQQKLFTKENITELKKFYVYNIFIPLPLVIIASFFVEVENMVWGLVFIHFMLGIFCLFLANIFKQGLHLQNEQDLFI
;
A
#
# COMPACT_ATOMS: atom_id res chain seq x y z
N MET A 1 -5.45 24.10 13.06
CA MET A 1 -5.48 23.79 11.61
C MET A 1 -4.08 23.70 10.97
N ASN A 2 -3.15 24.63 11.21
CA ASN A 2 -1.80 24.56 10.62
C ASN A 2 -1.02 23.30 11.03
N GLN A 3 -1.10 22.88 12.29
CA GLN A 3 -0.47 21.65 12.77
C GLN A 3 -0.96 20.42 11.99
N THR A 4 -2.26 20.25 11.77
CA THR A 4 -2.83 19.15 10.97
C THR A 4 -2.30 19.16 9.53
N LYS A 5 -2.17 20.34 8.90
CA LYS A 5 -1.60 20.47 7.56
C LYS A 5 -0.12 20.08 7.53
N ILE A 6 0.65 20.47 8.54
CA ILE A 6 2.07 20.11 8.67
C ILE A 6 2.23 18.60 8.84
N ILE A 7 1.50 18.00 9.79
CA ILE A 7 1.53 16.56 10.05
C ILE A 7 1.14 15.79 8.78
N SER A 8 0.04 16.16 8.13
CA SER A 8 -0.41 15.50 6.90
C SER A 8 0.60 15.63 5.77
N ARG A 9 1.29 16.77 5.66
CA ARG A 9 2.34 16.96 4.65
C ARG A 9 3.56 16.07 4.90
N ILE A 10 3.99 15.96 6.16
CA ILE A 10 5.09 15.06 6.54
C ILE A 10 4.71 13.61 6.22
N LEU A 11 3.52 13.17 6.65
CA LEU A 11 3.02 11.82 6.40
C LEU A 11 2.86 11.52 4.90
N PHE A 12 2.44 12.50 4.10
CA PHE A 12 2.41 12.36 2.65
C PHE A 12 3.77 12.03 2.06
N TYR A 13 4.83 12.74 2.44
CA TYR A 13 6.17 12.46 1.92
C TYR A 13 6.72 11.13 2.41
N ILE A 14 6.50 10.78 3.69
CA ILE A 14 6.89 9.49 4.24
C ILE A 14 6.20 8.35 3.47
N CYS A 15 4.87 8.40 3.33
CA CYS A 15 4.12 7.38 2.61
C CYS A 15 4.50 7.33 1.12
N SER A 16 4.78 8.47 0.49
CA SER A 16 5.22 8.50 -0.91
C SER A 16 6.58 7.84 -1.08
N LEU A 17 7.53 8.11 -0.17
CA LEU A 17 8.85 7.50 -0.18
C LEU A 17 8.77 5.99 0.06
N LEU A 18 7.99 5.56 1.05
CA LEU A 18 7.77 4.13 1.32
C LEU A 18 7.13 3.43 0.13
N SER A 19 6.07 4.02 -0.44
CA SER A 19 5.41 3.47 -1.63
C SER A 19 6.39 3.29 -2.79
N ALA A 20 7.18 4.31 -3.08
CA ALA A 20 8.22 4.22 -4.11
C ALA A 20 9.24 3.12 -3.80
N GLY A 21 9.73 3.05 -2.56
CA GLY A 21 10.68 2.01 -2.12
C GLY A 21 10.15 0.60 -2.33
N TYR A 22 8.92 0.32 -1.87
CA TYR A 22 8.27 -0.98 -2.05
C TYR A 22 8.07 -1.31 -3.53
N LEU A 23 7.50 -0.40 -4.31
CA LEU A 23 7.20 -0.66 -5.73
C LEU A 23 8.48 -0.78 -6.58
N MET A 24 9.53 0.00 -6.30
CA MET A 24 10.84 -0.18 -6.95
C MET A 24 11.45 -1.52 -6.59
N THR A 25 11.32 -1.96 -5.33
CA THR A 25 11.80 -3.27 -4.89
C THR A 25 11.06 -4.40 -5.61
N VAL A 26 9.74 -4.28 -5.82
CA VAL A 26 8.95 -5.24 -6.61
C VAL A 26 9.44 -5.28 -8.05
N LEU A 27 9.60 -4.13 -8.71
CA LEU A 27 10.03 -4.06 -10.10
C LEU A 27 11.43 -4.67 -10.28
N TYR A 28 12.35 -4.33 -9.37
CA TYR A 28 13.70 -4.89 -9.39
C TYR A 28 13.70 -6.40 -9.14
N SER A 29 12.97 -6.85 -8.12
CA SER A 29 12.88 -8.28 -7.80
C SER A 29 12.26 -9.07 -8.94
N LEU A 30 11.20 -8.56 -9.56
CA LEU A 30 10.55 -9.20 -10.71
C LEU A 30 11.51 -9.30 -11.90
N PHE A 31 12.26 -8.22 -12.20
CA PHE A 31 13.27 -8.23 -13.23
C PHE A 31 14.34 -9.30 -12.98
N CYS A 32 14.90 -9.35 -11.77
CA CYS A 32 15.90 -10.34 -11.38
C CYS A 32 15.34 -11.77 -11.49
N LEU A 33 14.15 -12.03 -10.96
CA LEU A 33 13.52 -13.36 -10.96
C LEU A 33 13.18 -13.86 -12.36
N VAL A 34 12.77 -12.98 -13.27
CA VAL A 34 12.45 -13.34 -14.66
C VAL A 34 13.70 -13.55 -15.51
N THR A 35 14.75 -12.75 -15.29
CA THR A 35 15.95 -12.78 -16.15
C THR A 35 17.07 -13.66 -15.59
N GLY A 36 17.01 -14.04 -14.32
CA GLY A 36 18.13 -14.61 -13.58
C GLY A 36 19.24 -13.60 -13.25
N TYR A 37 19.05 -12.31 -13.56
CA TYR A 37 20.03 -11.27 -13.28
C TYR A 37 20.21 -11.08 -11.78
N SER A 38 21.47 -11.00 -11.31
CA SER A 38 21.82 -10.68 -9.92
C SER A 38 21.18 -11.61 -8.87
N ILE A 39 20.95 -12.87 -9.25
CA ILE A 39 20.46 -13.92 -8.35
C ILE A 39 21.59 -14.88 -8.01
N MET A 40 21.77 -15.16 -6.72
CA MET A 40 22.73 -16.16 -6.24
C MET A 40 22.04 -17.15 -5.30
N PRO A 41 21.84 -18.42 -5.74
CA PRO A 41 21.36 -19.47 -4.86
C PRO A 41 22.36 -19.79 -3.76
N TYR A 42 21.87 -20.07 -2.56
CA TYR A 42 22.69 -20.52 -1.44
C TYR A 42 21.97 -21.59 -0.61
N ASN A 43 22.70 -22.22 0.32
CA ASN A 43 22.20 -23.31 1.17
C ASN A 43 21.53 -24.43 0.36
N GLU A 44 22.34 -25.07 -0.51
CA GLU A 44 21.89 -26.15 -1.41
C GLU A 44 20.77 -25.73 -2.38
N GLY A 45 20.65 -24.43 -2.67
CA GLY A 45 19.65 -23.88 -3.59
C GLY A 45 18.27 -23.70 -2.98
N LYS A 46 18.11 -23.85 -1.66
CA LYS A 46 16.84 -23.62 -0.95
C LYS A 46 16.46 -22.14 -0.85
N TYR A 47 17.46 -21.26 -0.91
CA TYR A 47 17.26 -19.82 -0.83
C TYR A 47 17.97 -19.11 -1.97
N LEU A 48 17.49 -17.91 -2.29
CA LEU A 48 18.08 -17.01 -3.27
C LEU A 48 18.45 -15.69 -2.59
N HIS A 49 19.66 -15.23 -2.86
CA HIS A 49 20.00 -13.82 -2.74
C HIS A 49 19.57 -13.10 -4.02
N ILE A 50 18.81 -12.03 -3.87
CA ILE A 50 18.72 -10.97 -4.89
C ILE A 50 19.75 -9.93 -4.47
N ASN A 51 20.80 -9.72 -5.24
CA ASN A 51 21.88 -8.82 -4.89
C ASN A 51 21.58 -7.38 -5.33
N LEU A 52 22.29 -6.40 -4.75
CA LEU A 52 22.25 -5.02 -5.23
C LEU A 52 22.74 -4.94 -6.70
N PRO A 53 22.17 -4.02 -7.52
CA PRO A 53 22.55 -3.88 -8.92
C PRO A 53 24.07 -3.75 -9.11
N PHE A 54 24.63 -4.49 -10.06
CA PHE A 54 26.06 -4.47 -10.40
C PHE A 54 27.01 -4.87 -9.25
N THR A 55 26.52 -5.54 -8.21
CA THR A 55 27.36 -6.01 -7.09
C THR A 55 26.98 -7.44 -6.67
N GLU A 56 27.82 -8.06 -5.84
CA GLU A 56 27.55 -9.35 -5.21
C GLU A 56 26.98 -9.21 -3.78
N GLN A 57 26.65 -7.98 -3.36
CA GLN A 57 26.15 -7.72 -2.01
C GLN A 57 24.66 -8.12 -1.92
N PRO A 58 24.28 -9.03 -0.99
CA PRO A 58 22.89 -9.43 -0.82
C PRO A 58 21.99 -8.24 -0.45
N PHE A 59 20.93 -8.03 -1.20
CA PHE A 59 19.90 -7.03 -0.90
C PHE A 59 18.67 -7.69 -0.26
N LEU A 60 18.17 -8.77 -0.85
CA LEU A 60 17.02 -9.53 -0.35
C LEU A 60 17.36 -11.01 -0.28
N ASN A 61 16.81 -11.68 0.74
CA ASN A 61 16.92 -13.12 0.93
C ASN A 61 15.51 -13.70 0.86
N ILE A 62 15.29 -14.63 -0.07
CA ILE A 62 13.99 -15.24 -0.30
C ILE A 62 14.14 -16.76 -0.41
N GLU A 63 13.07 -17.49 -0.16
CA GLU A 63 13.05 -18.93 -0.46
C GLU A 63 12.97 -19.17 -1.97
N ASN A 64 13.69 -20.19 -2.43
CA ASN A 64 13.69 -20.63 -3.82
C ASN A 64 12.48 -21.52 -4.12
N ASN A 65 11.27 -20.99 -3.90
CA ASN A 65 10.01 -21.70 -4.07
C ASN A 65 8.97 -20.75 -4.68
N TYR A 66 8.36 -21.12 -5.81
CA TYR A 66 7.43 -20.25 -6.55
C TYR A 66 6.23 -19.78 -5.70
N PRO A 67 5.48 -20.66 -5.00
CA PRO A 67 4.48 -20.26 -4.01
C PRO A 67 4.96 -19.15 -3.05
N TYR A 68 6.13 -19.30 -2.44
CA TYR A 68 6.71 -18.29 -1.55
C TYR A 68 6.99 -16.98 -2.29
N MET A 69 7.70 -17.06 -3.42
CA MET A 69 8.06 -15.88 -4.22
C MET A 69 6.85 -15.05 -4.62
N ILE A 70 5.75 -15.72 -5.00
CA ILE A 70 4.54 -15.05 -5.47
C ILE A 70 3.72 -14.55 -4.27
N PHE A 71 3.35 -15.42 -3.35
CA PHE A 71 2.32 -15.13 -2.33
C PHE A 71 2.88 -14.53 -1.04
N SER A 72 4.11 -14.90 -0.64
CA SER A 72 4.73 -14.40 0.60
C SER A 72 5.67 -13.23 0.37
N PHE A 73 6.20 -13.08 -0.84
CA PHE A 73 7.19 -12.05 -1.15
C PHE A 73 6.64 -10.95 -2.08
N LEU A 74 6.42 -11.25 -3.37
CA LEU A 74 6.02 -10.23 -4.37
C LEU A 74 4.65 -9.64 -4.06
N LEU A 75 3.66 -10.48 -3.70
CA LEU A 75 2.32 -10.02 -3.37
C LEU A 75 2.32 -9.11 -2.14
N VAL A 76 3.07 -9.47 -1.10
CA VAL A 76 3.20 -8.68 0.13
C VAL A 76 3.84 -7.32 -0.17
N LEU A 77 4.99 -7.30 -0.86
CA LEU A 77 5.65 -6.03 -1.21
C LEU A 77 4.76 -5.14 -2.09
N THR A 78 4.06 -5.73 -3.06
CA THR A 78 3.16 -4.99 -3.97
C THR A 78 2.00 -4.37 -3.20
N THR A 79 1.35 -5.14 -2.32
CA THR A 79 0.19 -4.68 -1.56
C THR A 79 0.56 -3.60 -0.54
N TYR A 80 1.74 -3.69 0.09
CA TYR A 80 2.26 -2.61 0.92
C TYR A 80 2.60 -1.35 0.10
N GLY A 81 3.21 -1.51 -1.07
CA GLY A 81 3.49 -0.40 -1.98
C GLY A 81 2.23 0.37 -2.39
N ILE A 82 1.16 -0.35 -2.73
CA ILE A 82 -0.16 0.22 -3.06
C ILE A 82 -0.82 0.85 -1.82
N PHE A 83 -0.76 0.19 -0.66
CA PHE A 83 -1.30 0.73 0.58
C PHE A 83 -0.67 2.08 0.94
N PHE A 84 0.67 2.19 0.88
CA PHE A 84 1.36 3.44 1.13
C PHE A 84 1.07 4.49 0.05
N TRP A 85 0.86 4.07 -1.19
CA TRP A 85 0.46 4.99 -2.26
C TRP A 85 -0.89 5.64 -1.96
N PHE A 86 -1.91 4.85 -1.63
CA PHE A 86 -3.22 5.37 -1.27
C PHE A 86 -3.18 6.16 0.04
N SER A 87 -2.39 5.73 1.03
CA SER A 87 -2.19 6.50 2.27
C SER A 87 -1.63 7.89 1.98
N ALA A 88 -0.64 8.01 1.08
CA ALA A 88 -0.12 9.30 0.66
C ALA A 88 -1.22 10.17 0.04
N LYS A 89 -2.06 9.61 -0.84
CA LYS A 89 -3.18 10.34 -1.44
C LYS A 89 -4.20 10.82 -0.40
N VAL A 90 -4.50 10.01 0.61
CA VAL A 90 -5.35 10.41 1.75
C VAL A 90 -4.72 11.57 2.51
N PHE A 91 -3.44 11.50 2.87
CA PHE A 91 -2.78 12.61 3.57
C PHE A 91 -2.72 13.90 2.74
N ARG A 92 -2.60 13.78 1.42
CA ARG A 92 -2.67 14.91 0.50
C ARG A 92 -3.97 15.68 0.63
N VAL A 93 -5.10 14.99 0.82
CA VAL A 93 -6.42 15.64 0.99
C VAL A 93 -6.39 16.68 2.11
N PHE A 94 -5.76 16.38 3.23
CA PHE A 94 -5.84 17.21 4.45
C PHE A 94 -4.98 18.48 4.44
N PHE A 95 -4.09 18.67 3.46
CA PHE A 95 -3.31 19.91 3.32
C PHE A 95 -3.59 20.69 2.03
N GLN A 96 -4.61 20.31 1.27
CA GLN A 96 -5.10 21.11 0.16
C GLN A 96 -5.81 22.39 0.64
N GLN A 97 -5.99 23.35 -0.27
CA GLN A 97 -6.72 24.58 0.01
C GLN A 97 -8.22 24.33 0.18
N LYS A 98 -8.83 23.53 -0.71
CA LYS A 98 -10.23 23.09 -0.63
C LYS A 98 -10.26 21.62 -0.24
N LEU A 99 -10.92 21.29 0.87
CA LEU A 99 -11.02 19.92 1.38
C LEU A 99 -12.16 19.15 0.70
N PHE A 100 -13.34 19.75 0.66
CA PHE A 100 -14.55 19.16 0.10
C PHE A 100 -14.56 19.31 -1.41
N THR A 101 -13.99 18.33 -2.12
CA THR A 101 -13.98 18.27 -3.58
C THR A 101 -14.26 16.85 -4.05
N LYS A 102 -14.77 16.70 -5.29
CA LYS A 102 -15.04 15.37 -5.87
C LYS A 102 -13.77 14.53 -5.98
N GLU A 103 -12.64 15.17 -6.26
CA GLU A 103 -11.33 14.54 -6.37
C GLU A 103 -10.89 13.98 -5.01
N ASN A 104 -11.00 14.76 -3.93
CA ASN A 104 -10.62 14.32 -2.60
C ASN A 104 -11.51 13.19 -2.07
N ILE A 105 -12.83 13.26 -2.32
CA ILE A 105 -13.75 12.16 -2.01
C ILE A 105 -13.34 10.89 -2.76
N THR A 106 -12.90 11.02 -4.02
CA THR A 106 -12.45 9.89 -4.84
C THR A 106 -11.19 9.24 -4.27
N GLU A 107 -10.23 10.02 -3.78
CA GLU A 107 -9.02 9.48 -3.16
C GLU A 107 -9.31 8.76 -1.84
N LEU A 108 -10.18 9.32 -0.98
CA LEU A 108 -10.67 8.64 0.22
C LEU A 108 -11.41 7.33 -0.14
N LYS A 109 -12.19 7.37 -1.24
CA LYS A 109 -12.90 6.19 -1.76
C LYS A 109 -11.98 5.06 -2.17
N LYS A 110 -10.95 5.35 -2.97
CA LYS A 110 -9.96 4.35 -3.37
C LYS A 110 -9.31 3.70 -2.15
N PHE A 111 -8.93 4.50 -1.16
CA PHE A 111 -8.31 4.00 0.07
C PHE A 111 -9.24 3.07 0.85
N TYR A 112 -10.49 3.48 1.14
CA TYR A 112 -11.36 2.61 1.93
C TYR A 112 -11.76 1.34 1.18
N VAL A 113 -12.01 1.43 -0.14
CA VAL A 113 -12.36 0.26 -0.95
C VAL A 113 -11.23 -0.75 -0.93
N TYR A 114 -9.99 -0.29 -1.12
CA TYR A 114 -8.82 -1.15 -1.03
C TYR A 114 -8.74 -1.83 0.33
N ASN A 115 -8.78 -1.07 1.41
CA ASN A 115 -8.57 -1.60 2.76
C ASN A 115 -9.69 -2.54 3.25
N ILE A 116 -10.93 -2.36 2.79
CA ILE A 116 -12.06 -3.23 3.16
C ILE A 116 -12.07 -4.51 2.32
N PHE A 117 -11.82 -4.41 1.01
CA PHE A 117 -12.15 -5.50 0.08
C PHE A 117 -10.94 -6.24 -0.48
N ILE A 118 -9.72 -5.75 -0.32
CA ILE A 118 -8.53 -6.36 -0.95
C ILE A 118 -7.74 -7.27 0.02
N PRO A 119 -7.38 -6.87 1.25
CA PRO A 119 -6.53 -7.69 2.12
C PRO A 119 -7.10 -9.07 2.44
N LEU A 120 -8.38 -9.16 2.83
CA LEU A 120 -8.98 -10.43 3.24
C LEU A 120 -9.02 -11.47 2.09
N PRO A 121 -9.57 -11.15 0.89
CA PRO A 121 -9.50 -12.09 -0.23
C PRO A 121 -8.09 -12.49 -0.61
N LEU A 122 -7.12 -11.55 -0.58
CA LEU A 122 -5.74 -11.85 -0.89
C LEU A 122 -5.12 -12.85 0.09
N VAL A 123 -5.35 -12.68 1.39
CA VAL A 123 -4.83 -13.59 2.42
C VAL A 123 -5.49 -14.97 2.33
N ILE A 124 -6.80 -15.03 2.08
CA ILE A 124 -7.50 -16.30 1.84
C ILE A 124 -6.90 -17.02 0.63
N ILE A 125 -6.71 -16.33 -0.49
CA ILE A 125 -6.10 -16.92 -1.68
C ILE A 125 -4.67 -17.39 -1.39
N ALA A 126 -3.86 -16.58 -0.72
CA ALA A 126 -2.49 -16.94 -0.35
C ALA A 126 -2.42 -18.19 0.53
N SER A 127 -3.39 -18.38 1.45
CA SER A 127 -3.41 -19.54 2.36
C SER A 127 -3.58 -20.90 1.68
N PHE A 128 -3.97 -20.94 0.40
CA PHE A 128 -3.98 -22.18 -0.38
C PHE A 128 -2.58 -22.59 -0.86
N PHE A 129 -1.61 -21.68 -0.85
CA PHE A 129 -0.28 -21.87 -1.44
C PHE A 129 0.86 -21.78 -0.41
N VAL A 130 0.68 -20.99 0.64
CA VAL A 130 1.69 -20.72 1.67
C VAL A 130 1.05 -20.68 3.05
N GLU A 131 1.82 -21.04 4.07
CA GLU A 131 1.37 -20.87 5.45
C GLU A 131 1.26 -19.38 5.78
N VAL A 132 0.10 -18.97 6.30
CA VAL A 132 -0.18 -17.59 6.69
C VAL A 132 -0.03 -17.47 8.20
N GLU A 133 0.95 -16.69 8.64
CA GLU A 133 1.17 -16.44 10.06
C GLU A 133 -0.05 -15.76 10.71
N ASN A 134 -0.34 -16.11 11.97
CA ASN A 134 -1.46 -15.54 12.73
C ASN A 134 -1.43 -14.00 12.80
N MET A 135 -0.24 -13.39 12.79
CA MET A 135 -0.08 -11.94 12.78
C MET A 135 -0.70 -11.29 11.52
N VAL A 136 -0.68 -11.98 10.38
CA VAL A 136 -1.25 -11.49 9.12
C VAL A 136 -2.77 -11.32 9.21
N TRP A 137 -3.46 -12.22 9.90
CA TRP A 137 -4.89 -12.07 10.17
C TRP A 137 -5.20 -10.84 11.02
N GLY A 138 -4.35 -10.53 12.00
CA GLY A 138 -4.42 -9.28 12.76
C GLY A 138 -4.24 -8.04 11.87
N LEU A 139 -3.31 -8.08 10.91
CA LEU A 139 -3.12 -7.00 9.94
C LEU A 139 -4.34 -6.82 9.02
N VAL A 140 -4.95 -7.90 8.54
CA VAL A 140 -6.20 -7.84 7.76
C VAL A 140 -7.29 -7.11 8.53
N PHE A 141 -7.45 -7.42 9.82
CA PHE A 141 -8.42 -6.72 10.68
C PHE A 141 -8.10 -5.23 10.83
N ILE A 142 -6.82 -4.87 11.01
CA ILE A 142 -6.40 -3.45 11.09
C ILE A 142 -6.71 -2.71 9.78
N HIS A 143 -6.42 -3.32 8.62
CA HIS A 143 -6.79 -2.73 7.33
C HIS A 143 -8.30 -2.52 7.23
N PHE A 144 -9.10 -3.52 7.57
CA PHE A 144 -10.55 -3.40 7.58
C PHE A 144 -11.02 -2.21 8.43
N MET A 145 -10.52 -2.08 9.66
CA MET A 145 -10.86 -0.95 10.55
C MET A 145 -10.43 0.41 9.97
N LEU A 146 -9.23 0.52 9.41
CA LEU A 146 -8.78 1.73 8.72
C LEU A 146 -9.69 2.10 7.54
N GLY A 147 -10.13 1.09 6.79
CA GLY A 147 -11.08 1.26 5.71
C GLY A 147 -12.42 1.80 6.21
N ILE A 148 -12.98 1.24 7.28
CA ILE A 148 -14.24 1.72 7.88
C ILE A 148 -14.12 3.18 8.34
N PHE A 149 -13.02 3.57 9.00
CA PHE A 149 -12.81 4.97 9.38
C PHE A 149 -12.73 5.90 8.17
N CYS A 150 -12.03 5.49 7.11
CA CYS A 150 -11.92 6.29 5.90
C CYS A 150 -13.23 6.36 5.10
N LEU A 151 -14.08 5.32 5.17
CA LEU A 151 -15.44 5.35 4.61
C LEU A 151 -16.28 6.45 5.28
N PHE A 152 -16.25 6.55 6.61
CA PHE A 152 -16.94 7.63 7.31
C PHE A 152 -16.40 9.00 6.89
N LEU A 153 -15.07 9.17 6.80
CA LEU A 153 -14.47 10.41 6.32
C LEU A 153 -14.92 10.76 4.89
N ALA A 154 -14.94 9.78 3.98
CA ALA A 154 -15.40 10.00 2.60
C ALA A 154 -16.86 10.47 2.55
N ASN A 155 -17.73 9.92 3.40
CA ASN A 155 -19.13 10.31 3.49
C ASN A 155 -19.31 11.70 4.12
N ILE A 156 -18.54 12.04 5.16
CA ILE A 156 -18.51 13.40 5.73
C ILE A 156 -18.08 14.40 4.67
N PHE A 157 -17.05 14.07 3.87
CA PHE A 157 -16.59 14.95 2.81
C PHE A 157 -17.65 15.14 1.72
N LYS A 158 -18.37 14.07 1.38
CA LYS A 158 -19.48 14.11 0.42
C LYS A 158 -20.62 14.99 0.90
N GLN A 159 -21.01 14.87 2.17
CA GLN A 159 -22.04 15.71 2.77
C GLN A 159 -21.58 17.18 2.86
N GLY A 160 -20.32 17.43 3.25
CA GLY A 160 -19.75 18.76 3.27
C GLY A 160 -19.76 19.43 1.90
N LEU A 161 -19.44 18.69 0.82
CA LEU A 161 -19.52 19.19 -0.55
C LEU A 161 -20.96 19.52 -0.97
N HIS A 162 -21.93 18.71 -0.57
CA HIS A 162 -23.35 18.97 -0.86
C HIS A 162 -23.80 20.29 -0.22
N LEU A 163 -23.50 20.47 1.07
CA LEU A 163 -23.86 21.68 1.82
C LEU A 163 -23.18 22.93 1.26
N GLN A 164 -21.92 22.84 0.82
CA GLN A 164 -21.24 23.95 0.16
C GLN A 164 -21.94 24.38 -1.13
N ASN A 165 -22.35 23.43 -1.96
CA ASN A 165 -23.06 23.74 -3.20
C ASN A 165 -24.43 24.34 -2.93
N GLU A 166 -25.16 23.86 -1.91
CA GLU A 166 -26.44 24.46 -1.52
C GLU A 166 -26.27 25.91 -1.06
N GLN A 167 -25.29 26.20 -0.19
CA GLN A 167 -25.04 27.55 0.29
C GLN A 167 -24.55 28.51 -0.81
N ASP A 168 -23.72 28.04 -1.75
CA ASP A 168 -23.28 28.82 -2.91
C ASP A 168 -24.44 29.13 -3.89
N LEU A 169 -25.52 28.33 -3.88
CA LEU A 169 -26.72 28.55 -4.68
C LEU A 169 -27.67 29.62 -4.09
N PHE A 170 -27.51 29.99 -2.82
CA PHE A 170 -28.35 30.97 -2.12
C PHE A 170 -27.72 32.38 -1.99
N ILE A 171 -26.68 32.69 -2.78
CA ILE A 171 -26.04 34.02 -2.81
C ILE A 171 -26.60 34.89 -3.94
#